data_AF-A0A2E4N0D3-F1
#
_entry.id   AF-A0A2E4N0D3-F1
#
_cell.length_a   1.000
_cell.length_b   1.000
_cell.length_c   1.000
_cell.angle_alpha   90.00
_cell.angle_beta   90.00
_cell.angle_gamma   90.00
#
_symmetry.space_group_name_H-M   'P 1'
#
loop_
_entity.id
_entity.type
_entity.pdbx_description
1 polymer ?
#
loop_
_entity_poly.entity_id
_entity_poly.type
_entity_poly.pdbx_seq_one_letter_code
_entity_poly.pdbx_strand_id
1 'polypeptide(L)'
;MISNGQTDLLELIQCASETSEGLMRMDAVRRLKKRSLQRLDVLALSEFARKAEDPAWRTTAAQVLGFHRIATSYPDLVDPLKGAILAERDPEARKALAYAVRGTDGATELVNHPAIDIAQEAVAGVPFTEEAWSKMLDAFYAGLSPAQKTRVLRLIGEPEDAAKWVVQYTLESSFGDVKEDPTEQTVLLYQVIDQGNALLTLLDAQEQLERTHQKIWPGLARRERKRVLLDLFTRAVANVGLKPEFGERLASRVAEDAVFLEKQGRRLRTILRGQSAPDGEQLIIVVAHAFDEADPKAKRRLAEL
;
A
#
# COMPACT_ATOMS: atom_id res chain seq x y z
N MET A 1 41.37 -14.31 -9.79
CA MET A 1 40.99 -15.70 -9.51
C MET A 1 39.49 -15.72 -9.29
N ILE A 2 38.73 -16.22 -10.27
CA ILE A 2 37.30 -16.49 -10.10
C ILE A 2 37.22 -17.70 -9.17
N SER A 3 36.59 -17.56 -8.00
CA SER A 3 36.44 -18.69 -7.07
C SER A 3 35.53 -19.74 -7.71
N ASN A 4 35.77 -21.04 -7.48
CA ASN A 4 34.97 -22.15 -8.04
C ASN A 4 33.45 -21.98 -7.84
N GLY A 5 33.02 -21.21 -6.83
CA GLY A 5 31.62 -20.89 -6.58
C GLY A 5 30.98 -19.95 -7.62
N GLN A 6 31.73 -19.02 -8.22
CA GLN A 6 31.21 -18.08 -9.22
C GLN A 6 30.98 -18.76 -10.57
N THR A 7 31.87 -19.68 -10.97
CA THR A 7 31.70 -20.48 -12.18
C THR A 7 30.45 -21.36 -12.10
N ASP A 8 30.21 -22.00 -10.94
CA ASP A 8 28.99 -22.77 -10.66
C ASP A 8 27.71 -21.89 -10.68
N LEU A 9 27.79 -20.62 -10.26
CA LEU A 9 26.64 -19.71 -10.34
C LEU A 9 26.26 -19.39 -11.79
N LEU A 10 27.24 -19.16 -12.65
CA LEU A 10 27.01 -18.85 -14.07
C LEU A 10 26.47 -20.05 -14.83
N GLU A 11 27.02 -21.23 -14.58
CA GLU A 11 26.50 -22.48 -15.14
C GLU A 11 25.04 -22.71 -14.73
N LEU A 12 24.68 -22.42 -13.47
CA LEU A 12 23.30 -22.53 -13.00
C LEU A 12 22.36 -21.52 -13.68
N ILE A 13 22.80 -20.28 -13.91
CA ILE A 13 22.02 -19.28 -14.66
C ILE A 13 21.82 -19.76 -16.09
N GLN A 14 22.88 -20.19 -16.75
CA GLN A 14 22.83 -20.67 -18.13
C GLN A 14 21.89 -21.89 -18.27
N CYS A 15 22.00 -22.87 -17.37
CA CYS A 15 21.09 -24.03 -17.35
C CYS A 15 19.64 -23.63 -17.06
N ALA A 16 19.40 -22.62 -16.22
CA ALA A 16 18.07 -22.12 -15.93
C ALA A 16 17.47 -21.32 -17.11
N SER A 17 18.31 -20.66 -17.92
CA SER A 17 17.88 -19.82 -19.05
C SER A 17 17.75 -20.57 -20.37
N GLU A 18 18.70 -21.45 -20.70
CA GLU A 18 18.88 -21.96 -22.07
C GLU A 18 18.43 -23.40 -22.27
N THR A 19 18.47 -24.23 -21.24
CA THR A 19 18.27 -25.67 -21.39
C THR A 19 16.82 -26.00 -21.76
N SER A 20 16.61 -26.74 -22.86
CA SER A 20 15.29 -27.22 -23.32
C SER A 20 14.77 -28.40 -22.50
N GLU A 21 15.66 -29.10 -21.78
CA GLU A 21 15.29 -30.18 -20.85
C GLU A 21 14.70 -29.62 -19.55
N GLY A 22 13.39 -29.79 -19.38
CA GLY A 22 12.65 -29.24 -18.23
C GLY A 22 13.16 -29.71 -16.86
N LEU A 23 13.65 -30.94 -16.74
CA LEU A 23 14.19 -31.49 -15.49
C LEU A 23 15.48 -30.78 -15.06
N MET A 24 16.41 -30.54 -16.00
CA MET A 24 17.65 -29.83 -15.74
C MET A 24 17.40 -28.36 -15.38
N ARG A 25 16.49 -27.70 -16.11
CA ARG A 25 16.07 -26.32 -15.81
C ARG A 25 15.48 -26.20 -14.40
N MET A 26 14.58 -27.11 -14.02
CA MET A 26 13.97 -27.10 -12.69
C MET A 26 14.99 -27.34 -11.58
N ASP A 27 15.96 -28.23 -11.79
CA ASP A 27 17.00 -28.46 -10.79
C ASP A 27 17.94 -27.25 -10.65
N ALA A 28 18.34 -26.62 -11.76
CA ALA A 28 19.12 -25.39 -11.74
C ALA A 28 18.41 -24.26 -10.96
N VAL A 29 17.11 -24.03 -11.23
CA VAL A 29 16.30 -23.07 -10.48
C VAL A 29 16.23 -23.43 -8.99
N ARG A 30 16.04 -24.71 -8.66
CA ARG A 30 15.99 -25.18 -7.26
C ARG A 30 17.32 -24.90 -6.54
N ARG A 31 18.45 -25.16 -7.20
CA ARG A 31 19.79 -24.89 -6.65
C ARG A 31 20.03 -23.40 -6.46
N LEU A 32 19.64 -22.56 -7.42
CA LEU A 32 19.70 -21.10 -7.31
C LEU A 32 18.89 -20.56 -6.13
N LYS A 33 17.69 -21.10 -5.90
CA LYS A 33 16.82 -20.72 -4.77
C LYS A 33 17.37 -21.12 -3.40
N LYS A 34 18.07 -22.26 -3.30
CA LYS A 34 18.64 -22.75 -2.03
C LYS A 34 19.99 -22.12 -1.68
N ARG A 35 20.64 -21.46 -2.64
CA ARG A 35 21.97 -20.91 -2.46
C ARG A 35 21.93 -19.68 -1.55
N SER A 36 22.85 -19.61 -0.59
CA SER A 36 23.15 -18.37 0.12
C SER A 36 24.04 -17.51 -0.78
N LEU A 37 23.56 -16.33 -1.15
CA LEU A 37 24.29 -15.40 -2.02
C LEU A 37 25.20 -14.51 -1.18
N GLN A 38 26.51 -14.56 -1.46
CA GLN A 38 27.47 -13.63 -0.88
C GLN A 38 27.51 -12.33 -1.69
N ARG A 39 28.14 -11.28 -1.13
CA ARG A 39 28.22 -9.97 -1.79
C ARG A 39 28.86 -10.05 -3.19
N LEU A 40 29.85 -10.91 -3.40
CA LEU A 40 30.46 -11.11 -4.72
C LEU A 40 29.50 -11.77 -5.73
N ASP A 41 28.70 -12.75 -5.28
CA ASP A 41 27.67 -13.40 -6.11
C ASP A 41 26.58 -12.39 -6.50
N VAL A 42 26.18 -11.56 -5.55
CA VAL A 42 25.20 -10.48 -5.74
C VAL A 42 25.67 -9.45 -6.76
N LEU A 43 26.94 -9.01 -6.67
CA LEU A 43 27.51 -8.07 -7.62
C LEU A 43 27.58 -8.67 -9.02
N ALA A 44 27.98 -9.95 -9.13
CA ALA A 44 27.98 -10.67 -10.39
C ALA A 44 26.57 -10.76 -10.98
N LEU A 45 25.57 -11.23 -10.20
CA LEU A 45 24.17 -11.29 -10.63
C LEU A 45 23.62 -9.92 -11.05
N SER A 46 23.95 -8.87 -10.30
CA SER A 46 23.58 -7.50 -10.64
C SER A 46 24.23 -7.04 -11.94
N GLU A 47 25.48 -7.41 -12.22
CA GLU A 47 26.10 -7.13 -13.50
C GLU A 47 25.44 -7.89 -14.66
N PHE A 48 25.17 -9.19 -14.47
CA PHE A 48 24.48 -10.02 -15.46
C PHE A 48 23.09 -9.47 -15.77
N ALA A 49 22.30 -9.16 -14.74
CA ALA A 49 20.96 -8.59 -14.89
C ALA A 49 20.95 -7.29 -15.72
N ARG A 50 22.05 -6.52 -15.70
CA ARG A 50 22.14 -5.22 -16.37
C ARG A 50 22.79 -5.26 -17.75
N LYS A 51 23.75 -6.17 -17.95
CA LYS A 51 24.68 -6.10 -19.09
C LYS A 51 24.78 -7.38 -19.93
N ALA A 52 24.22 -8.51 -19.49
CA ALA A 52 24.32 -9.74 -20.29
C ALA A 52 23.66 -9.51 -21.67
N GLU A 53 24.21 -10.10 -22.74
CA GLU A 53 23.71 -9.88 -24.10
C GLU A 53 22.34 -10.54 -24.33
N ASP A 54 22.16 -11.76 -23.79
CA ASP A 54 20.92 -12.53 -23.87
C ASP A 54 19.86 -12.01 -22.86
N PRO A 55 18.67 -11.58 -23.31
CA PRO A 55 17.55 -11.24 -22.44
C PRO A 55 17.15 -12.34 -21.44
N ALA A 56 17.27 -13.62 -21.80
CA ALA A 56 16.93 -14.74 -20.92
C ALA A 56 17.85 -14.80 -19.69
N TRP A 57 19.13 -14.51 -19.88
CA TRP A 57 20.12 -14.45 -18.80
C TRP A 57 19.87 -13.26 -17.90
N ARG A 58 19.58 -12.08 -18.49
CA ARG A 58 19.23 -10.87 -17.72
C ARG A 58 18.00 -11.12 -16.84
N THR A 59 16.95 -11.69 -17.43
CA THR A 59 15.71 -12.08 -16.75
C THR A 59 15.98 -13.03 -15.60
N THR A 60 16.72 -14.10 -15.85
CA THR A 60 17.01 -15.13 -14.83
C THR A 60 17.82 -14.55 -13.68
N ALA A 61 18.86 -13.76 -13.97
CA ALA A 61 19.66 -13.09 -12.95
C ALA A 61 18.81 -12.13 -12.09
N ALA A 62 17.95 -11.33 -12.73
CA ALA A 62 17.04 -10.42 -12.03
C ALA A 62 16.01 -11.17 -11.16
N GLN A 63 15.45 -12.27 -11.65
CA GLN A 63 14.54 -13.13 -10.88
C GLN A 63 15.22 -13.73 -9.64
N VAL A 64 16.48 -14.17 -9.77
CA VAL A 64 17.27 -14.67 -8.62
C VAL A 64 17.50 -13.55 -7.60
N LEU A 65 17.88 -12.36 -8.04
CA LEU A 65 18.05 -11.19 -7.15
C LEU A 65 16.76 -10.86 -6.39
N GLY A 66 15.62 -10.84 -7.08
CA GLY A 66 14.31 -10.56 -6.47
C GLY A 66 13.82 -11.66 -5.53
N PHE A 67 14.05 -12.93 -5.87
CA PHE A 67 13.68 -14.07 -5.03
C PHE A 67 14.38 -14.00 -3.67
N HIS A 68 15.67 -13.68 -3.68
CA HIS A 68 16.48 -13.51 -2.47
C HIS A 68 16.33 -12.13 -1.81
N ARG A 69 15.46 -11.26 -2.34
CA ARG A 69 15.23 -9.88 -1.87
C ARG A 69 16.54 -9.09 -1.72
N ILE A 70 17.47 -9.28 -2.64
CA ILE A 70 18.84 -8.75 -2.52
C ILE A 70 18.87 -7.22 -2.35
N ALA A 71 17.99 -6.49 -3.03
CA ALA A 71 17.91 -5.03 -2.90
C ALA A 71 17.60 -4.55 -1.46
N THR A 72 16.93 -5.37 -0.64
CA THR A 72 16.67 -5.05 0.78
C THR A 72 17.93 -5.20 1.64
N SER A 73 18.79 -6.17 1.30
CA SER A 73 20.03 -6.45 2.03
C SER A 73 21.21 -5.62 1.53
N TYR A 74 21.15 -5.15 0.28
CA TYR A 74 22.17 -4.36 -0.40
C TYR A 74 21.52 -3.14 -1.07
N PRO A 75 21.17 -2.09 -0.30
CA PRO A 75 20.47 -0.90 -0.83
C PRO A 75 21.25 -0.16 -1.92
N ASP A 76 22.58 -0.28 -1.94
CA ASP A 76 23.46 0.29 -2.95
C ASP A 76 23.21 -0.25 -4.38
N LEU A 77 22.44 -1.33 -4.51
CA LEU A 77 22.06 -1.92 -5.79
C LEU A 77 20.72 -1.44 -6.33
N VAL A 78 19.92 -0.72 -5.55
CA VAL A 78 18.60 -0.23 -5.96
C VAL A 78 18.71 0.69 -7.18
N ASP A 79 19.54 1.72 -7.12
CA ASP A 79 19.70 2.68 -8.22
C ASP A 79 20.30 2.06 -9.50
N PRO A 80 21.37 1.24 -9.42
CA PRO A 80 21.87 0.51 -10.59
C PRO A 80 20.81 -0.37 -11.26
N LEU A 81 19.96 -1.05 -10.48
CA LEU A 81 18.89 -1.89 -11.02
C LEU A 81 17.77 -1.04 -11.63
N LYS A 82 17.38 0.07 -11.00
CA LYS A 82 16.42 1.03 -11.58
C LYS A 82 16.92 1.60 -12.90
N GLY A 83 18.18 1.99 -12.99
CA GLY A 83 18.78 2.43 -14.24
C GLY A 83 18.67 1.39 -15.35
N ALA A 84 18.78 0.11 -15.01
CA ALA A 84 18.64 -0.99 -15.96
C ALA A 84 17.18 -1.23 -16.38
N ILE A 85 16.22 -1.09 -15.47
CA ILE A 85 14.78 -1.16 -15.78
C ILE A 85 14.43 -0.16 -16.89
N LEU A 86 14.96 1.06 -16.80
CA LEU A 86 14.70 2.13 -17.77
C LEU A 86 15.38 1.89 -19.13
N ALA A 87 16.52 1.21 -19.15
CA ALA A 87 17.28 0.92 -20.37
C ALA A 87 16.83 -0.37 -21.08
N GLU A 88 16.20 -1.29 -20.36
CA GLU A 88 15.84 -2.60 -20.86
C GLU A 88 14.68 -2.55 -21.88
N ARG A 89 14.83 -3.30 -22.96
CA ARG A 89 13.86 -3.36 -24.05
C ARG A 89 12.97 -4.58 -23.97
N ASP A 90 13.50 -5.68 -23.46
CA ASP A 90 12.76 -6.92 -23.30
C ASP A 90 11.74 -6.80 -22.15
N PRO A 91 10.43 -7.05 -22.41
CA PRO A 91 9.40 -6.91 -21.39
C PRO A 91 9.56 -7.85 -20.19
N GLU A 92 10.01 -9.08 -20.40
CA GLU A 92 10.17 -10.06 -19.31
C GLU A 92 11.37 -9.72 -18.44
N ALA A 93 12.48 -9.28 -19.04
CA ALA A 93 13.64 -8.76 -18.32
C ALA A 93 13.28 -7.49 -17.52
N ARG A 94 12.51 -6.56 -18.10
CA ARG A 94 12.03 -5.35 -17.37
C ARG A 94 11.22 -5.71 -16.14
N LYS A 95 10.24 -6.61 -16.27
CA LYS A 95 9.44 -7.10 -15.13
C LYS A 95 10.34 -7.74 -14.08
N ALA A 96 11.24 -8.64 -14.48
CA ALA A 96 12.15 -9.29 -13.55
C ALA A 96 13.05 -8.30 -12.80
N LEU A 97 13.51 -7.25 -13.47
CA LEU A 97 14.29 -6.18 -12.84
C LEU A 97 13.43 -5.35 -11.87
N ALA A 98 12.17 -5.06 -12.19
CA ALA A 98 11.23 -4.42 -11.27
C ALA A 98 10.96 -5.30 -10.03
N TYR A 99 10.81 -6.61 -10.23
CA TYR A 99 10.72 -7.59 -9.16
C TYR A 99 12.00 -7.63 -8.30
N ALA A 100 13.18 -7.41 -8.90
CA ALA A 100 14.45 -7.43 -8.19
C ALA A 100 14.58 -6.32 -7.12
N VAL A 101 13.90 -5.18 -7.31
CA VAL A 101 13.91 -4.05 -6.36
C VAL A 101 12.77 -4.10 -5.34
N ARG A 102 12.01 -5.21 -5.28
CA ARG A 102 10.92 -5.39 -4.31
C ARG A 102 11.36 -5.21 -2.86
N GLY A 103 10.46 -4.66 -2.05
CA GLY A 103 10.66 -4.38 -0.63
C GLY A 103 11.53 -3.15 -0.37
N THR A 104 11.80 -2.33 -1.38
CA THR A 104 12.59 -1.09 -1.26
C THR A 104 11.84 0.10 -1.80
N ASP A 105 12.33 1.31 -1.51
CA ASP A 105 11.82 2.55 -2.11
C ASP A 105 11.87 2.55 -3.64
N GLY A 106 12.80 1.80 -4.23
CA GLY A 106 12.89 1.65 -5.66
C GLY A 106 11.63 1.06 -6.29
N ALA A 107 10.95 0.12 -5.60
CA ALA A 107 9.65 -0.38 -6.05
C ALA A 107 8.58 0.70 -5.95
N THR A 108 8.55 1.48 -4.86
CA THR A 108 7.58 2.57 -4.67
C THR A 108 7.68 3.63 -5.78
N GLU A 109 8.89 4.03 -6.16
CA GLU A 109 9.10 4.99 -7.25
C GLU A 109 8.63 4.47 -8.63
N LEU A 110 8.66 3.15 -8.83
CA LEU A 110 8.27 2.50 -10.10
C LEU A 110 6.76 2.29 -10.23
N VAL A 111 5.96 2.51 -9.18
CA VAL A 111 4.49 2.39 -9.23
C VAL A 111 3.88 3.29 -10.33
N ASN A 112 4.52 4.42 -10.60
CA ASN A 112 4.06 5.39 -11.61
C ASN A 112 4.73 5.23 -12.96
N HIS A 113 5.50 4.17 -13.16
CA HIS A 113 6.21 3.96 -14.42
C HIS A 113 5.20 3.91 -15.60
N PRO A 114 5.51 4.53 -16.75
CA PRO A 114 4.60 4.57 -17.90
C PRO A 114 4.36 3.17 -18.50
N ALA A 115 5.35 2.29 -18.42
CA ALA A 115 5.22 0.90 -18.85
C ALA A 115 4.41 0.09 -17.81
N ILE A 116 3.28 -0.47 -18.28
CA ILE A 116 2.28 -1.16 -17.45
C ILE A 116 2.84 -2.38 -16.72
N ASP A 117 3.71 -3.12 -17.40
CA ASP A 117 4.39 -4.31 -16.92
C ASP A 117 5.26 -4.01 -15.69
N ILE A 118 6.05 -2.94 -15.75
CA ILE A 118 6.87 -2.47 -14.63
C ILE A 118 6.00 -2.00 -13.48
N ALA A 119 5.01 -1.15 -13.76
CA ALA A 119 4.16 -0.58 -12.72
C ALA A 119 3.38 -1.68 -11.96
N GLN A 120 2.90 -2.72 -12.66
CA GLN A 120 2.22 -3.85 -12.03
C GLN A 120 3.14 -4.63 -11.10
N GLU A 121 4.37 -4.92 -11.54
CA GLU A 121 5.33 -5.65 -10.71
C GLU A 121 5.78 -4.80 -9.50
N ALA A 122 6.01 -3.52 -9.72
CA ALA A 122 6.37 -2.56 -8.69
C ALA A 122 5.33 -2.47 -7.57
N VAL A 123 4.04 -2.43 -7.93
CA VAL A 123 2.91 -2.42 -6.97
C VAL A 123 2.96 -3.64 -6.05
N ALA A 124 3.21 -4.85 -6.58
CA ALA A 124 3.35 -6.06 -5.77
C ALA A 124 4.64 -6.06 -4.91
N GLY A 125 5.59 -5.21 -5.26
CA GLY A 125 6.87 -5.06 -4.57
C GLY A 125 6.93 -3.94 -3.53
N VAL A 126 5.90 -3.11 -3.37
CA VAL A 126 5.91 -1.99 -2.42
C VAL A 126 6.02 -2.54 -0.97
N PRO A 127 6.97 -2.06 -0.15
CA PRO A 127 7.03 -2.45 1.25
C PRO A 127 5.87 -1.85 2.04
N PHE A 128 5.32 -2.62 2.99
CA PHE A 128 4.28 -2.16 3.92
C PHE A 128 4.88 -1.32 5.06
N THR A 129 5.45 -0.17 4.73
CA THR A 129 6.02 0.80 5.68
C THR A 129 5.39 2.17 5.50
N GLU A 130 5.26 2.93 6.59
CA GLU A 130 4.66 4.28 6.56
C GLU A 130 5.32 5.21 5.53
N GLU A 131 6.65 5.15 5.39
CA GLU A 131 7.40 5.95 4.42
C GLU A 131 7.05 5.60 2.96
N ALA A 132 6.99 4.31 2.63
CA ALA A 132 6.64 3.87 1.29
C ALA A 132 5.19 4.23 0.94
N TRP A 133 4.30 4.18 1.93
CA TRP A 133 2.92 4.59 1.79
C TRP A 133 2.77 6.09 1.57
N SER A 134 3.54 6.92 2.29
CA SER A 134 3.58 8.36 2.05
C SER A 134 3.99 8.67 0.61
N LYS A 135 5.09 8.07 0.13
CA LYS A 135 5.56 8.27 -1.27
C LYS A 135 4.53 7.81 -2.30
N MET A 136 3.83 6.70 -2.04
CA MET A 136 2.76 6.21 -2.91
C MET A 136 1.55 7.14 -2.91
N LEU A 137 1.19 7.74 -1.78
CA LEU A 137 0.11 8.72 -1.69
C LEU A 137 0.51 10.04 -2.35
N ASP A 138 1.75 10.51 -2.18
CA ASP A 138 2.28 11.68 -2.89
C ASP A 138 2.13 11.50 -4.41
N ALA A 139 2.53 10.32 -4.91
CA ALA A 139 2.34 9.89 -6.28
C ALA A 139 0.86 9.91 -6.72
N PHE A 140 -0.03 9.32 -5.91
CA PHE A 140 -1.47 9.29 -6.17
C PHE A 140 -2.08 10.69 -6.35
N TYR A 141 -1.71 11.61 -5.46
CA TYR A 141 -2.17 13.00 -5.50
C TYR A 141 -1.49 13.84 -6.58
N ALA A 142 -0.26 13.53 -6.98
CA ALA A 142 0.45 14.24 -8.05
C ALA A 142 -0.19 14.08 -9.46
N GLY A 143 -1.11 13.12 -9.63
CA GLY A 143 -1.91 12.98 -10.84
C GLY A 143 -1.56 11.75 -11.68
N LEU A 144 -1.83 10.57 -11.16
CA LEU A 144 -1.65 9.31 -11.90
C LEU A 144 -2.65 9.15 -13.05
N SER A 145 -2.26 8.38 -14.08
CA SER A 145 -3.20 7.97 -15.12
C SER A 145 -4.33 7.10 -14.55
N PRO A 146 -5.52 7.03 -15.17
CA PRO A 146 -6.64 6.24 -14.64
C PRO A 146 -6.31 4.76 -14.35
N ALA A 147 -5.48 4.16 -15.21
CA ALA A 147 -5.04 2.78 -15.05
C ALA A 147 -4.08 2.61 -13.85
N GLN A 148 -3.21 3.59 -13.59
CA GLN A 148 -2.32 3.60 -12.42
C GLN A 148 -3.12 3.86 -11.14
N LYS A 149 -4.07 4.83 -11.15
CA LYS A 149 -4.97 5.11 -10.01
C LYS A 149 -5.70 3.85 -9.55
N THR A 150 -6.29 3.10 -10.48
CA THR A 150 -7.03 1.86 -10.17
C THR A 150 -6.16 0.83 -9.46
N ARG A 151 -4.88 0.70 -9.85
CA ARG A 151 -3.94 -0.25 -9.23
C ARG A 151 -3.55 0.18 -7.82
N VAL A 152 -3.20 1.45 -7.66
CA VAL A 152 -2.85 2.03 -6.36
C VAL A 152 -4.02 1.89 -5.39
N LEU A 153 -5.24 2.20 -5.83
CA LEU A 153 -6.45 2.03 -5.01
C LEU A 153 -6.67 0.58 -4.57
N ARG A 154 -6.45 -0.38 -5.47
CA ARG A 154 -6.53 -1.80 -5.12
C ARG A 154 -5.50 -2.19 -4.06
N LEU A 155 -4.24 -1.79 -4.25
CA LEU A 155 -3.17 -2.03 -3.27
C LEU A 155 -3.48 -1.38 -1.92
N ILE A 156 -4.01 -0.16 -1.94
CA ILE A 156 -4.38 0.59 -0.73
C ILE A 156 -5.49 -0.13 0.06
N GLY A 157 -6.43 -0.78 -0.63
CA GLY A 157 -7.51 -1.52 0.02
C GLY A 157 -7.12 -2.88 0.61
N GLU A 158 -5.90 -3.39 0.39
CA GLU A 158 -5.52 -4.75 0.83
C GLU A 158 -5.05 -4.83 2.30
N PRO A 159 -4.18 -3.93 2.81
CA PRO A 159 -3.71 -4.04 4.19
C PRO A 159 -4.71 -3.53 5.23
N GLU A 160 -4.77 -4.20 6.38
CA GLU A 160 -5.61 -3.83 7.52
C GLU A 160 -5.26 -2.44 8.09
N ASP A 161 -3.96 -2.11 8.13
CA ASP A 161 -3.43 -0.84 8.63
C ASP A 161 -3.54 0.32 7.63
N ALA A 162 -3.92 0.05 6.37
CA ALA A 162 -3.96 1.07 5.32
C ALA A 162 -4.85 2.25 5.70
N ALA A 163 -5.95 1.99 6.39
CA ALA A 163 -6.87 3.03 6.82
C ALA A 163 -6.20 4.04 7.76
N LYS A 164 -5.36 3.56 8.68
CA LYS A 164 -4.62 4.41 9.60
C LYS A 164 -3.60 5.28 8.87
N TRP A 165 -2.82 4.69 7.97
CA TRP A 165 -1.80 5.41 7.19
C TRP A 165 -2.43 6.46 6.27
N VAL A 166 -3.52 6.13 5.57
CA VAL A 166 -4.24 7.07 4.70
C VAL A 166 -4.82 8.22 5.51
N VAL A 167 -5.45 7.95 6.65
CA VAL A 167 -6.01 9.00 7.52
C VAL A 167 -4.90 9.88 8.08
N GLN A 168 -3.80 9.31 8.55
CA GLN A 168 -2.67 10.07 9.07
C GLN A 168 -2.05 10.96 7.97
N TYR A 169 -1.78 10.39 6.80
CA TYR A 169 -1.26 11.14 5.66
C TYR A 169 -2.19 12.30 5.28
N THR A 170 -3.50 12.07 5.15
CA THR A 170 -4.45 13.14 4.79
C THR A 170 -4.61 14.19 5.88
N LEU A 171 -4.41 13.81 7.15
CA LEU A 171 -4.37 14.73 8.30
C LEU A 171 -3.11 15.60 8.35
N GLU A 172 -1.99 15.15 7.80
CA GLU A 172 -0.67 15.77 7.96
C GLU A 172 -0.12 16.40 6.67
N SER A 173 -0.43 15.84 5.51
CA SER A 173 0.12 16.25 4.21
C SER A 173 -0.17 17.71 3.88
N SER A 174 0.81 18.37 3.26
CA SER A 174 0.69 19.75 2.75
C SER A 174 0.19 19.82 1.31
N PHE A 175 0.08 18.67 0.62
CA PHE A 175 -0.30 18.55 -0.80
C PHE A 175 0.47 19.51 -1.73
N GLY A 176 1.75 19.80 -1.41
CA GLY A 176 2.51 20.93 -1.98
C GLY A 176 2.67 20.95 -3.50
N ASP A 177 2.68 19.79 -4.16
CA ASP A 177 2.86 19.64 -5.61
C ASP A 177 1.59 19.22 -6.36
N VAL A 178 0.43 19.25 -5.70
CA VAL A 178 -0.82 18.75 -6.28
C VAL A 178 -1.37 19.77 -7.29
N LYS A 179 -1.56 19.31 -8.54
CA LYS A 179 -2.06 20.13 -9.66
C LYS A 179 -3.58 20.35 -9.64
N GLU A 180 -4.31 19.50 -8.92
CA GLU A 180 -5.77 19.45 -8.85
C GLU A 180 -6.26 19.54 -7.39
N ASP A 181 -7.54 19.77 -7.16
CA ASP A 181 -8.11 19.70 -5.81
C ASP A 181 -8.07 18.25 -5.30
N PRO A 182 -7.39 17.94 -4.16
CA PRO A 182 -7.27 16.57 -3.67
C PRO A 182 -8.58 15.98 -3.10
N THR A 183 -9.67 16.74 -3.13
CA THR A 183 -10.99 16.34 -2.62
C THR A 183 -11.51 15.04 -3.24
N GLU A 184 -11.58 14.96 -4.57
CA GLU A 184 -12.13 13.77 -5.25
C GLU A 184 -11.21 12.54 -5.09
N GLN A 185 -9.89 12.75 -5.15
CA GLN A 185 -8.88 11.72 -4.86
C GLN A 185 -9.05 11.16 -3.44
N THR A 186 -9.30 12.02 -2.46
CA THR A 186 -9.49 11.60 -1.06
C THR A 186 -10.76 10.80 -0.88
N VAL A 187 -11.85 11.18 -1.56
CA VAL A 187 -13.09 10.38 -1.58
C VAL A 187 -12.81 8.98 -2.14
N LEU A 188 -12.05 8.86 -3.24
CA LEU A 188 -11.69 7.56 -3.80
C LEU A 188 -10.88 6.68 -2.84
N LEU A 189 -9.96 7.27 -2.06
CA LEU A 189 -9.20 6.53 -1.05
C LEU A 189 -10.12 5.98 0.05
N TYR A 190 -11.03 6.82 0.55
CA TYR A 190 -12.01 6.43 1.58
C TYR A 190 -13.02 5.36 1.13
N GLN A 191 -13.22 5.20 -0.18
CA GLN A 191 -14.07 4.13 -0.72
C GLN A 191 -13.42 2.74 -0.67
N VAL A 192 -12.08 2.68 -0.69
CA VAL A 192 -11.35 1.41 -0.80
C VAL A 192 -10.75 0.92 0.51
N ILE A 193 -10.39 1.83 1.41
CA ILE A 193 -9.89 1.45 2.74
C ILE A 193 -11.01 0.94 3.64
N ASP A 194 -10.61 0.34 4.76
CA ASP A 194 -11.56 -0.06 5.78
C ASP A 194 -12.26 1.14 6.45
N GLN A 195 -13.59 1.15 6.37
CA GLN A 195 -14.43 2.24 6.86
C GLN A 195 -14.39 2.38 8.40
N GLY A 196 -14.38 1.27 9.14
CA GLY A 196 -14.37 1.27 10.60
C GLY A 196 -13.04 1.80 11.15
N ASN A 197 -11.91 1.30 10.63
CA ASN A 197 -10.59 1.79 11.03
C ASN A 197 -10.40 3.26 10.65
N ALA A 198 -10.86 3.66 9.45
CA ALA A 198 -10.76 5.04 9.01
C ALA A 198 -11.56 5.99 9.91
N LEU A 199 -12.81 5.64 10.25
CA LEU A 199 -13.64 6.42 11.16
C LEU A 199 -12.98 6.57 12.53
N LEU A 200 -12.59 5.46 13.15
CA LEU A 200 -12.00 5.48 14.49
C LEU A 200 -10.72 6.29 14.51
N THR A 201 -9.84 6.11 13.52
CA THR A 201 -8.62 6.91 13.38
C THR A 201 -8.92 8.40 13.22
N LEU A 202 -9.92 8.77 12.40
CA LEU A 202 -10.33 10.16 12.22
C LEU A 202 -10.89 10.78 13.52
N LEU A 203 -11.70 10.02 14.27
CA LEU A 203 -12.28 10.50 15.52
C LEU A 203 -11.22 10.63 16.62
N ASP A 204 -10.28 9.70 16.69
CA ASP A 204 -9.21 9.66 17.70
C ASP A 204 -8.05 10.63 17.39
N ALA A 205 -7.87 11.04 16.13
CA ALA A 205 -6.90 12.08 15.77
C ALA A 205 -7.13 13.35 16.62
N GLN A 206 -6.23 13.59 17.58
CA GLN A 206 -6.35 14.67 18.56
C GLN A 206 -6.43 16.04 17.89
N GLU A 207 -7.22 16.93 18.48
CA GLU A 207 -7.39 18.32 18.07
C GLU A 207 -6.15 19.19 18.45
N GLN A 208 -4.92 18.73 18.21
CA GLN A 208 -3.73 19.59 18.30
C GLN A 208 -3.57 20.54 17.09
N LEU A 209 -4.57 20.57 16.21
CA LEU A 209 -4.63 21.41 15.00
C LEU A 209 -5.10 22.85 15.29
N GLU A 210 -5.38 23.18 16.55
CA GLU A 210 -6.22 24.32 16.96
C GLU A 210 -5.59 25.73 16.83
N ARG A 211 -4.27 25.87 16.65
CA ARG A 211 -3.61 27.19 16.80
C ARG A 211 -2.79 27.71 15.62
N THR A 212 -2.96 27.13 14.42
CA THR A 212 -2.19 27.59 13.25
C THR A 212 -3.10 28.03 12.10
N HIS A 213 -2.91 29.26 11.63
CA HIS A 213 -3.51 29.79 10.39
C HIS A 213 -2.86 29.22 9.11
N GLN A 214 -1.97 28.24 9.24
CA GLN A 214 -1.31 27.61 8.10
C GLN A 214 -2.34 26.88 7.23
N LYS A 215 -2.31 27.21 5.94
CA LYS A 215 -2.99 26.45 4.89
C LYS A 215 -2.09 25.29 4.51
N ILE A 216 -2.64 24.08 4.56
CA ILE A 216 -1.92 22.83 4.30
C ILE A 216 -2.67 21.93 3.33
N TRP A 217 -3.90 22.29 2.97
CA TRP A 217 -4.62 21.81 1.78
C TRP A 217 -4.92 23.06 0.96
N PRO A 218 -4.97 23.01 -0.38
CA PRO A 218 -5.29 24.17 -1.20
C PRO A 218 -6.53 24.93 -0.67
N GLY A 219 -6.30 26.09 -0.04
CA GLY A 219 -7.37 26.91 0.53
C GLY A 219 -7.93 26.53 1.92
N LEU A 220 -7.62 25.36 2.49
CA LEU A 220 -8.16 24.92 3.78
C LEU A 220 -7.22 25.23 4.95
N ALA A 221 -7.77 25.83 6.01
CA ALA A 221 -7.05 26.01 7.27
C ALA A 221 -6.87 24.67 8.00
N ARG A 222 -5.70 24.48 8.63
CA ARG A 222 -5.38 23.27 9.42
C ARG A 222 -6.48 22.87 10.41
N ARG A 223 -7.10 23.84 11.09
CA ARG A 223 -8.20 23.62 12.05
C ARG A 223 -9.47 23.02 11.44
N GLU A 224 -9.73 23.25 10.15
CA GLU A 224 -10.93 22.78 9.45
C GLU A 224 -10.74 21.38 8.83
N ARG A 225 -9.49 20.90 8.80
CA ARG A 225 -9.10 19.65 8.14
C ARG A 225 -9.89 18.45 8.63
N LYS A 226 -9.95 18.22 9.94
CA LYS A 226 -10.69 17.09 10.51
C LYS A 226 -12.16 17.11 10.11
N ARG A 227 -12.79 18.28 10.11
CA ARG A 227 -14.19 18.45 9.69
C ARG A 227 -14.36 18.07 8.21
N VAL A 228 -13.52 18.62 7.33
CA VAL A 228 -13.58 18.32 5.89
C VAL A 228 -13.32 16.83 5.65
N LEU A 229 -12.31 16.24 6.28
CA LEU A 229 -12.04 14.80 6.12
C LEU A 229 -13.20 13.92 6.59
N LEU A 230 -13.89 14.30 7.67
CA LEU A 230 -15.12 13.62 8.10
C LEU A 230 -16.26 13.77 7.08
N ASP A 231 -16.41 14.96 6.48
CA ASP A 231 -17.41 15.20 5.43
C ASP A 231 -17.10 14.35 4.18
N LEU A 232 -15.83 14.28 3.76
CA LEU A 232 -15.38 13.46 2.64
C LEU A 232 -15.50 11.95 2.92
N PHE A 233 -15.19 11.52 4.15
CA PHE A 233 -15.42 10.15 4.58
C PHE A 233 -16.91 9.80 4.53
N THR A 234 -17.78 10.67 5.05
CA THR A 234 -19.24 10.45 5.01
C THR A 234 -19.74 10.31 3.58
N ARG A 235 -19.27 11.18 2.67
CA ARG A 235 -19.57 11.09 1.22
C ARG A 235 -19.06 9.78 0.62
N ALA A 236 -17.86 9.35 0.98
CA ALA A 236 -17.28 8.10 0.49
C ALA A 236 -18.10 6.88 0.92
N VAL A 237 -18.48 6.78 2.21
CA VAL A 237 -19.34 5.71 2.72
C VAL A 237 -20.70 5.73 2.02
N ALA A 238 -21.33 6.90 1.87
CA ALA A 238 -22.61 7.02 1.17
C ALA A 238 -22.55 6.58 -0.31
N ASN A 239 -21.38 6.71 -0.96
CA ASN A 239 -21.19 6.28 -2.34
C ASN A 239 -21.06 4.74 -2.49
N VAL A 240 -20.50 4.04 -1.49
CA VAL A 240 -20.24 2.58 -1.58
C VAL A 240 -21.14 1.73 -0.69
N GLY A 241 -21.94 2.35 0.18
CA GLY A 241 -22.73 1.68 1.21
C GLY A 241 -21.92 1.40 2.47
N LEU A 242 -22.63 1.22 3.58
CA LEU A 242 -22.05 0.88 4.87
C LEU A 242 -21.69 -0.61 4.89
N LYS A 243 -20.41 -0.90 5.14
CA LYS A 243 -19.92 -2.28 5.25
C LYS A 243 -20.18 -2.83 6.67
N PRO A 244 -20.54 -4.11 6.86
CA PRO A 244 -20.80 -4.68 8.19
C PRO A 244 -19.66 -4.44 9.19
N GLU A 245 -18.41 -4.51 8.74
CA GLU A 245 -17.21 -4.32 9.55
C GLU A 245 -17.13 -2.90 10.17
N PHE A 246 -17.76 -1.90 9.52
CA PHE A 246 -17.92 -0.57 10.11
C PHE A 246 -18.74 -0.63 11.40
N GLY A 247 -19.88 -1.33 11.36
CA GLY A 247 -20.78 -1.49 12.50
C GLY A 247 -20.12 -2.28 13.63
N GLU A 248 -19.41 -3.35 13.29
CA GLU A 248 -18.72 -4.21 14.26
C GLU A 248 -17.67 -3.43 15.04
N ARG A 249 -16.81 -2.66 14.35
CA ARG A 249 -15.78 -1.85 15.00
C ARG A 249 -16.35 -0.69 15.79
N LEU A 250 -17.41 -0.05 15.30
CA LEU A 250 -18.10 1.00 16.05
C LEU A 250 -18.72 0.45 17.34
N ALA A 251 -19.38 -0.71 17.26
CA ALA A 251 -19.95 -1.39 18.42
C ALA A 251 -18.87 -1.79 19.43
N SER A 252 -17.77 -2.40 18.98
CA SER A 252 -16.62 -2.75 19.85
C SER A 252 -16.09 -1.52 20.57
N ARG A 253 -15.87 -0.40 19.84
CA ARG A 253 -15.36 0.84 20.43
C ARG A 253 -16.30 1.41 21.49
N VAL A 254 -17.61 1.43 21.22
CA VAL A 254 -18.64 1.91 22.18
C VAL A 254 -18.75 0.99 23.40
N ALA A 255 -18.63 -0.32 23.20
CA ALA A 255 -18.63 -1.29 24.28
C ALA A 255 -17.41 -1.12 25.19
N GLU A 256 -16.24 -0.80 24.65
CA GLU A 256 -14.97 -0.70 25.39
C GLU A 256 -14.74 0.67 26.06
N ASP A 257 -15.06 1.77 25.37
CA ASP A 257 -14.76 3.14 25.83
C ASP A 257 -15.98 3.86 26.38
N ALA A 258 -16.02 3.95 27.71
CA ALA A 258 -17.15 4.50 28.44
C ALA A 258 -17.49 5.96 28.11
N VAL A 259 -16.54 6.75 27.60
CA VAL A 259 -16.73 8.18 27.31
C VAL A 259 -16.73 8.46 25.80
N PHE A 260 -16.69 7.43 24.96
CA PHE A 260 -16.61 7.60 23.51
C PHE A 260 -17.85 8.29 22.94
N LEU A 261 -19.06 7.84 23.30
CA LEU A 261 -20.31 8.46 22.85
C LEU A 261 -20.47 9.88 23.40
N GLU A 262 -20.02 10.16 24.63
CA GLU A 262 -20.02 11.51 25.20
C GLU A 262 -19.15 12.47 24.36
N LYS A 263 -17.97 12.00 23.93
CA LYS A 263 -17.01 12.81 23.15
C LYS A 263 -17.38 12.94 21.68
N GLN A 264 -17.81 11.85 21.03
CA GLN A 264 -17.95 11.77 19.57
C GLN A 264 -19.40 11.66 19.09
N GLY A 265 -20.39 11.48 19.98
CA GLY A 265 -21.77 11.18 19.62
C GLY A 265 -22.45 12.23 18.73
N ARG A 266 -22.04 13.51 18.80
CA ARG A 266 -22.53 14.53 17.85
C ARG A 266 -22.00 14.28 16.44
N ARG A 267 -20.72 13.93 16.29
CA ARG A 267 -20.08 13.64 14.99
C ARG A 267 -20.63 12.36 14.39
N LEU A 268 -20.74 11.31 15.20
CA LEU A 268 -21.33 10.03 14.78
C LEU A 268 -22.75 10.21 14.25
N ARG A 269 -23.61 10.95 14.95
CA ARG A 269 -24.97 11.24 14.47
C ARG A 269 -25.00 11.95 13.12
N THR A 270 -24.07 12.85 12.84
CA THR A 270 -23.97 13.49 11.52
C THR A 270 -23.61 12.48 10.44
N ILE A 271 -22.62 11.61 10.70
CA ILE A 271 -22.16 10.60 9.75
C ILE A 271 -23.27 9.58 9.46
N LEU A 272 -23.93 9.09 10.50
CA LEU A 272 -25.00 8.10 10.41
C LEU A 272 -26.26 8.65 9.73
N ARG A 273 -26.60 9.93 9.94
CA ARG A 273 -27.71 10.59 9.21
C ARG A 273 -27.46 10.73 7.71
N GLY A 274 -26.20 10.66 7.27
CA GLY A 274 -25.84 10.68 5.86
C GLY A 274 -26.03 9.35 5.14
N GLN A 275 -26.36 8.27 5.86
CA GLN A 275 -26.47 6.93 5.30
C GLN A 275 -27.89 6.62 4.81
N SER A 276 -28.01 5.62 3.93
CA SER A 276 -29.31 5.18 3.42
C SER A 276 -30.10 4.38 4.47
N ALA A 277 -31.41 4.20 4.26
CA ALA A 277 -32.23 3.39 5.17
C ALA A 277 -31.73 1.92 5.27
N PRO A 278 -31.36 1.24 4.16
CA PRO A 278 -30.74 -0.09 4.24
C PRO A 278 -29.44 -0.14 5.05
N ASP A 279 -28.57 0.88 4.91
CA ASP A 279 -27.34 0.97 5.72
C ASP A 279 -27.65 1.08 7.21
N GLY A 280 -28.71 1.83 7.56
CA GLY A 280 -29.19 1.95 8.93
C GLY A 280 -29.71 0.63 9.49
N GLU A 281 -30.47 -0.14 8.71
CA GLU A 281 -30.95 -1.47 9.10
C GLU A 281 -29.78 -2.43 9.35
N GLN A 282 -28.79 -2.44 8.46
CA GLN A 282 -27.59 -3.26 8.62
C GLN A 282 -26.81 -2.90 9.89
N LEU A 283 -26.65 -1.61 10.18
CA LEU A 283 -26.00 -1.15 11.40
C LEU A 283 -26.76 -1.62 12.66
N ILE A 284 -28.09 -1.51 12.66
CA ILE A 284 -28.93 -1.95 13.78
C ILE A 284 -28.75 -3.45 14.02
N ILE A 285 -28.73 -4.27 12.96
CA ILE A 285 -28.52 -5.72 13.07
C ILE A 285 -27.17 -6.03 13.72
N VAL A 286 -26.10 -5.40 13.24
CA VAL A 286 -24.74 -5.62 13.77
C VAL A 286 -24.63 -5.18 15.24
N VAL A 287 -25.19 -4.01 15.58
CA VAL A 287 -25.18 -3.50 16.96
C VAL A 287 -26.03 -4.38 17.89
N ALA A 288 -27.17 -4.91 17.42
CA ALA A 288 -28.01 -5.82 18.19
C ALA A 288 -27.28 -7.13 18.52
N HIS A 289 -26.55 -7.70 17.56
CA HIS A 289 -25.72 -8.87 17.81
C HIS A 289 -24.64 -8.58 18.86
N ALA A 290 -23.92 -7.45 18.73
CA ALA A 290 -22.93 -7.05 19.73
C ALA A 290 -23.56 -6.78 21.11
N PHE A 291 -24.79 -6.26 21.16
CA PHE A 291 -25.53 -6.04 22.40
C PHE A 291 -25.79 -7.35 23.12
N ASP A 292 -26.24 -8.40 22.44
CA ASP A 292 -26.61 -9.67 23.06
C ASP A 292 -25.43 -10.33 23.80
N GLU A 293 -24.23 -10.22 23.23
CA GLU A 293 -22.98 -10.78 23.76
C GLU A 293 -22.30 -9.91 24.83
N ALA A 294 -22.73 -8.65 24.99
CA ALA A 294 -22.08 -7.67 25.84
C ALA A 294 -22.40 -7.83 27.34
N ASP A 295 -21.47 -7.37 28.18
CA ASP A 295 -21.69 -7.23 29.62
C ASP A 295 -22.76 -6.14 29.94
N PRO A 296 -23.35 -6.11 31.16
CA PRO A 296 -24.42 -5.16 31.48
C PRO A 296 -24.05 -3.67 31.34
N LYS A 297 -22.77 -3.30 31.48
CA LYS A 297 -22.33 -1.90 31.32
C LYS A 297 -22.19 -1.55 29.84
N ALA A 298 -21.63 -2.46 29.05
CA ALA A 298 -21.52 -2.34 27.60
C ALA A 298 -22.90 -2.34 26.92
N LYS A 299 -23.85 -3.17 27.38
CA LYS A 299 -25.25 -3.16 26.92
C LYS A 299 -25.89 -1.77 26.99
N ARG A 300 -25.73 -1.05 28.09
CA ARG A 300 -26.27 0.31 28.23
C ARG A 300 -25.70 1.25 27.17
N ARG A 301 -24.39 1.18 26.92
CA ARG A 301 -23.72 2.02 25.91
C ARG A 301 -24.15 1.67 24.50
N LEU A 302 -24.29 0.39 24.18
CA LEU A 302 -24.73 -0.08 22.87
C LEU A 302 -26.20 0.25 22.59
N ALA A 303 -27.05 0.34 23.62
CA ALA A 303 -28.43 0.79 23.46
C ALA A 303 -28.57 2.30 23.21
N GLU A 304 -27.56 3.10 23.59
CA GLU A 304 -27.51 4.54 23.33
C GLU A 304 -26.98 4.88 21.92
N LEU A 305 -26.17 3.99 21.34
CA LEU A 305 -25.66 4.07 19.96
C LEU A 305 -26.81 3.91 18.95
#